data_AF-A0AAD3RES1-F1
#
_entry.id   AF-A0AAD3RES1-F1
#
_cell.length_a   1.000
_cell.length_b   1.000
_cell.length_c   1.000
_cell.angle_alpha   90.00
_cell.angle_beta   90.00
_cell.angle_gamma   90.00
#
_symmetry.space_group_name_H-M   'P 1'
#
loop_
_entity.id
_entity.type
_entity.pdbx_description
1 polymer ?
#
loop_
_entity_poly.entity_id
_entity_poly.type
_entity_poly.pdbx_seq_one_letter_code
_entity_poly.pdbx_strand_id
1 'polypeptide(L)'
;MTASSQDSAPSSLAGLFLVLLLPTVFTQNSVLTTPTLSLFDPLSQPECTKKEHPKVSIQALSPWMSTFSYPSVRDYSQLTLDLTRNELIVGARNYLFRLDLSNMSLIQLVKQLSLPP
;
A
#
# COMPACT_ATOMS: atom_id res chain seq x y z
N MET A 1 21.77 60.76 -19.96
CA MET A 1 20.67 60.36 -19.05
C MET A 1 19.41 60.19 -19.90
N THR A 2 18.99 58.92 -20.02
CA THR A 2 17.61 58.38 -20.12
C THR A 2 16.52 59.01 -21.01
N ALA A 3 15.98 58.14 -21.89
CA ALA A 3 14.76 58.18 -22.71
C ALA A 3 13.46 58.47 -21.90
N SER A 4 12.44 59.20 -22.40
CA SER A 4 11.34 58.80 -23.32
C SER A 4 10.65 57.49 -22.94
N SER A 5 9.33 57.28 -22.92
CA SER A 5 8.06 58.03 -22.90
C SER A 5 6.97 56.93 -22.66
N GLN A 6 5.77 57.32 -22.21
CA GLN A 6 4.44 56.64 -22.26
C GLN A 6 4.36 55.19 -22.81
N ASP A 7 3.60 54.25 -22.27
CA ASP A 7 2.16 54.34 -22.06
C ASP A 7 1.59 53.01 -21.49
N SER A 8 0.39 53.11 -20.90
CA SER A 8 -0.69 52.10 -20.93
C SER A 8 -0.52 50.70 -20.29
N ALA A 9 -1.25 50.47 -19.19
CA ALA A 9 -1.67 49.12 -18.74
C ALA A 9 -2.72 48.52 -19.71
N PRO A 10 -2.83 47.18 -19.81
CA PRO A 10 -4.01 46.57 -19.18
C PRO A 10 -3.83 45.15 -18.59
N SER A 11 -4.61 44.93 -17.54
CA SER A 11 -5.24 43.69 -17.07
C SER A 11 -4.99 42.39 -17.87
N SER A 12 -4.19 41.47 -17.31
CA SER A 12 -4.12 40.07 -17.75
C SER A 12 -4.12 39.11 -16.55
N LEU A 13 -5.18 39.18 -15.73
CA LEU A 13 -5.51 38.16 -14.73
C LEU A 13 -6.89 37.52 -15.00
N ALA A 14 -7.39 37.61 -16.23
CA ALA A 14 -8.65 36.99 -16.65
C ALA A 14 -8.45 35.60 -17.29
N GLY A 15 -7.20 35.16 -17.52
CA GLY A 15 -6.91 33.96 -18.32
C GLY A 15 -6.84 32.63 -17.57
N LEU A 16 -6.64 32.62 -16.25
CA LEU A 16 -6.40 31.36 -15.51
C LEU A 16 -7.66 30.73 -14.90
N PHE A 17 -8.77 31.46 -14.81
CA PHE A 17 -10.02 30.93 -14.25
C PHE A 17 -10.85 30.10 -15.23
N LEU A 18 -10.53 30.09 -16.53
CA LEU A 18 -11.32 29.37 -17.54
C LEU A 18 -11.00 27.87 -17.65
N VAL A 19 -9.96 27.37 -16.97
CA VAL A 19 -9.56 25.95 -17.05
C VAL A 19 -10.36 25.06 -16.08
N LEU A 20 -11.09 25.65 -15.12
CA LEU A 20 -11.85 24.91 -14.09
C LEU A 20 -13.30 24.57 -14.48
N LEU A 21 -13.73 24.93 -15.69
CA LEU A 21 -15.12 24.77 -16.16
C LEU A 21 -15.29 23.73 -17.27
N LEU A 22 -14.30 22.87 -17.56
CA LEU A 22 -14.52 21.74 -18.46
C LEU A 22 -15.10 20.55 -17.68
N PRO A 23 -16.39 20.18 -17.88
CA PRO A 23 -16.89 18.91 -17.38
C PRO A 23 -16.22 17.79 -18.17
N THR A 24 -15.41 16.97 -17.48
CA THR A 24 -14.97 15.68 -18.03
C THR A 24 -16.17 14.75 -18.06
N VAL A 25 -16.94 14.84 -19.14
CA VAL A 25 -17.97 13.86 -19.49
C VAL A 25 -17.24 12.57 -19.84
N PHE A 26 -17.11 11.66 -18.88
CA PHE A 26 -16.82 10.27 -19.17
C PHE A 26 -18.04 9.71 -19.92
N THR A 27 -17.90 9.55 -21.23
CA THR A 27 -18.85 8.78 -22.05
C THR A 27 -18.83 7.34 -21.57
N GLN A 28 -19.82 6.98 -20.76
CA GLN A 28 -20.13 5.59 -20.45
C GLN A 28 -20.90 5.03 -21.63
N ASN A 29 -20.22 4.30 -22.52
CA ASN A 29 -20.86 3.55 -23.59
C ASN A 29 -21.61 2.37 -22.95
N SER A 30 -22.88 2.55 -22.58
CA SER A 30 -23.76 1.42 -22.25
C SER A 30 -24.12 0.72 -23.55
N VAL A 31 -23.29 -0.24 -23.96
CA VAL A 31 -23.67 -1.19 -25.01
C VAL A 31 -24.74 -2.10 -24.40
N LEU A 32 -25.99 -1.82 -24.75
CA LEU A 32 -27.11 -2.73 -24.52
C LEU A 32 -26.99 -3.87 -25.53
N THR A 33 -26.28 -4.93 -25.15
CA THR A 33 -26.23 -6.16 -25.94
C THR A 33 -27.41 -7.04 -25.53
N THR A 34 -28.39 -7.14 -26.43
CA THR A 34 -29.44 -8.17 -26.46
C THR A 34 -28.85 -9.55 -26.12
N PRO A 35 -29.49 -10.38 -25.27
CA PRO A 35 -29.01 -11.73 -25.01
C PRO A 35 -29.36 -12.60 -26.21
N THR A 36 -28.52 -12.60 -27.24
CA THR A 36 -28.49 -13.70 -28.20
C THR A 36 -27.99 -14.91 -27.43
N LEU A 37 -28.88 -15.88 -27.19
CA LEU A 37 -28.53 -17.19 -26.64
C LEU A 37 -27.47 -17.84 -27.54
N SER A 38 -26.21 -17.60 -27.23
CA SER A 38 -25.08 -18.29 -27.81
C SER A 38 -25.10 -19.71 -27.25
N LEU A 39 -25.45 -20.65 -28.11
CA LEU A 39 -25.22 -22.08 -27.91
C LEU A 39 -23.77 -22.27 -27.44
N PHE A 40 -23.60 -22.69 -26.18
CA PHE A 40 -22.28 -22.94 -25.60
C PHE A 40 -21.61 -24.07 -26.38
N ASP A 41 -20.65 -23.73 -27.24
CA ASP A 41 -19.70 -24.70 -27.79
C ASP A 41 -18.59 -24.92 -26.75
N PRO A 42 -18.53 -26.09 -26.07
CA PRO A 42 -17.60 -26.33 -24.96
C PRO A 42 -16.13 -26.33 -25.37
N LEU A 43 -15.82 -26.30 -26.67
CA LEU A 43 -14.46 -26.41 -27.20
C LEU A 43 -13.82 -25.05 -27.53
N SER A 44 -14.58 -23.95 -27.46
CA SER A 44 -14.12 -22.62 -27.88
C SER A 44 -13.67 -21.69 -26.75
N GLN A 45 -13.57 -22.18 -25.51
CA GLN A 45 -13.07 -21.34 -24.42
C GLN A 45 -11.57 -21.04 -24.65
N PRO A 46 -11.15 -19.76 -24.65
CA PRO A 46 -9.73 -19.44 -24.59
C PRO A 46 -9.16 -20.10 -23.33
N GLU A 47 -8.08 -20.87 -23.52
CA GLU A 47 -7.36 -21.53 -22.43
C GLU A 47 -7.16 -20.53 -21.29
N CYS A 48 -7.67 -20.88 -20.11
CA CYS A 48 -7.51 -20.08 -18.91
C CYS A 48 -6.04 -19.69 -18.78
N THR A 49 -5.71 -18.40 -18.95
CA THR A 49 -4.38 -17.87 -18.73
C THR A 49 -4.11 -17.97 -17.25
N LYS A 50 -3.57 -19.12 -16.84
CA LYS A 50 -3.36 -19.48 -15.44
C LYS A 50 -2.51 -18.39 -14.77
N LYS A 51 -3.17 -17.47 -14.05
CA LYS A 51 -2.51 -16.49 -13.17
C LYS A 51 -2.06 -17.21 -11.91
N GLU A 52 -1.04 -18.05 -12.04
CA GLU A 52 -0.40 -18.64 -10.86
C GLU A 52 0.50 -17.59 -10.20
N HIS A 53 0.39 -17.45 -8.89
CA HIS A 53 1.27 -16.56 -8.13
C HIS A 53 2.71 -17.08 -8.22
N PRO A 54 3.70 -16.21 -8.39
CA PRO A 54 5.09 -16.62 -8.43
C PRO A 54 5.46 -17.33 -7.13
N LYS A 55 6.02 -18.54 -7.25
CA LYS A 55 6.55 -19.31 -6.13
C LYS A 55 8.02 -18.97 -5.98
N VAL A 56 8.40 -18.44 -4.83
CA VAL A 56 9.77 -18.13 -4.48
C VAL A 56 10.16 -18.91 -3.23
N SER A 57 11.42 -19.35 -3.16
CA SER A 57 11.90 -20.03 -1.96
C SER A 57 12.16 -19.02 -0.85
N ILE A 58 12.02 -19.44 0.41
CA ILE A 58 12.36 -18.61 1.57
C ILE A 58 13.83 -18.17 1.54
N GLN A 59 14.72 -19.03 1.03
CA GLN A 59 16.14 -18.73 0.89
C GLN A 59 16.39 -17.61 -0.11
N ALA A 60 15.62 -17.57 -1.21
CA ALA A 60 15.67 -16.46 -2.15
C ALA A 60 15.25 -15.15 -1.48
N LEU A 61 14.31 -15.19 -0.53
CA LEU A 61 13.81 -14.01 0.18
C LEU A 61 14.73 -13.50 1.30
N SER A 62 15.63 -14.35 1.80
CA SER A 62 16.50 -14.09 2.96
C SER A 62 17.17 -12.70 2.96
N PRO A 63 17.75 -12.19 1.85
CA PRO A 63 18.40 -10.88 1.83
C PRO A 63 17.48 -9.70 2.15
N TRP A 64 16.17 -9.87 2.02
CA TRP A 64 15.15 -8.84 2.29
C TRP A 64 14.37 -9.10 3.57
N MET A 65 14.71 -10.16 4.32
CA MET A 65 14.03 -10.52 5.57
C MET A 65 14.87 -10.12 6.77
N SER A 66 14.26 -9.37 7.68
CA SER A 66 14.80 -9.14 9.02
C SER A 66 14.14 -10.10 10.01
N THR A 67 14.93 -10.67 10.92
CA THR A 67 14.44 -11.66 11.89
C THR A 67 14.81 -11.21 13.30
N PHE A 68 13.84 -11.28 14.21
CA PHE A 68 14.04 -11.08 15.64
C PHE A 68 13.86 -12.39 16.40
N SER A 69 14.71 -12.62 17.40
CA SER A 69 14.53 -13.70 18.37
C SER A 69 15.13 -13.30 19.71
N TYR A 70 14.57 -13.83 20.79
CA TYR A 70 15.07 -13.60 22.15
C TYR A 70 15.40 -14.94 22.84
N PRO A 71 16.50 -15.04 23.62
CA PRO A 71 16.92 -16.28 24.26
C PRO A 71 15.81 -16.93 25.10
N SER A 72 15.63 -18.24 24.93
CA SER A 72 14.64 -19.05 25.67
C SER A 72 13.17 -18.61 25.53
N VAL A 73 12.86 -17.74 24.57
CA VAL A 73 11.50 -17.32 24.24
C VAL A 73 11.02 -18.03 22.99
N ARG A 74 9.77 -18.48 23.05
CA ARG A 74 9.05 -19.21 22.01
C ARG A 74 7.63 -18.65 21.93
N ASP A 75 6.86 -19.13 20.95
CA ASP A 75 5.44 -18.83 20.80
C ASP A 75 5.16 -17.33 20.58
N TYR A 76 5.86 -16.75 19.61
CA TYR A 76 5.66 -15.36 19.20
C TYR A 76 4.30 -15.20 18.51
N SER A 77 3.62 -14.11 18.83
CA SER A 77 2.35 -13.70 18.24
C SER A 77 2.41 -12.20 17.96
N GLN A 78 2.09 -11.81 16.73
CA GLN A 78 1.98 -10.38 16.40
C GLN A 78 0.70 -9.83 17.04
N LEU A 79 0.83 -8.70 17.74
CA LEU A 79 -0.31 -8.08 18.44
C LEU A 79 -0.75 -6.79 17.75
N THR A 80 0.20 -5.93 17.35
CA THR A 80 -0.13 -4.72 16.59
C THR A 80 1.04 -4.26 15.70
N LEU A 81 0.70 -3.67 14.57
CA LEU A 81 1.60 -3.05 13.61
C LEU A 81 1.26 -1.55 13.51
N ASP A 82 2.16 -0.69 13.97
CA ASP A 82 2.00 0.76 13.89
C ASP A 82 2.92 1.32 12.80
N LEU A 83 2.35 1.56 11.62
CA LEU A 83 3.08 2.15 10.49
C LEU A 83 3.43 3.62 10.70
N THR A 84 2.71 4.34 11.57
CA THR A 84 2.97 5.77 11.83
C THR A 84 4.23 5.94 12.67
N ARG A 85 4.48 5.01 13.60
CA ARG A 85 5.70 4.98 14.41
C ARG A 85 6.78 4.08 13.84
N ASN A 86 6.49 3.32 12.79
CA ASN A 86 7.37 2.29 12.23
C ASN A 86 7.71 1.21 13.28
N GLU A 87 6.69 0.72 13.97
CA GLU A 87 6.85 -0.19 15.12
C GLU A 87 5.98 -1.43 15.02
N LEU A 88 6.47 -2.52 15.60
CA LEU A 88 5.80 -3.80 15.68
C LEU A 88 5.77 -4.27 17.14
N ILE A 89 4.58 -4.53 17.67
CA ILE A 89 4.42 -5.13 19.00
C ILE A 89 4.15 -6.62 18.85
N VAL A 90 5.00 -7.42 19.50
CA VAL A 90 4.97 -8.88 19.46
C VAL A 90 4.83 -9.40 20.88
N GLY A 91 3.82 -10.23 21.11
CA GLY A 91 3.66 -11.00 22.34
C GLY A 91 4.38 -12.33 22.24
N ALA A 92 4.88 -12.84 23.35
CA ALA A 92 5.35 -14.20 23.51
C ALA A 92 5.01 -14.69 24.92
N ARG A 93 5.29 -15.96 25.23
CA ARG A 93 4.99 -16.51 26.56
C ARG A 93 5.72 -15.74 27.66
N ASN A 94 4.99 -14.96 28.45
CA ASN A 94 5.50 -14.08 29.52
C ASN A 94 6.35 -12.89 29.04
N TYR A 95 6.29 -12.53 27.77
CA TYR A 95 7.04 -11.39 27.23
C TYR A 95 6.19 -10.55 26.28
N LEU A 96 6.47 -9.25 26.28
CA LEU A 96 5.99 -8.31 25.30
C LEU A 96 7.20 -7.56 24.73
N PHE A 97 7.32 -7.53 23.41
CA PHE A 97 8.40 -6.87 22.70
C PHE A 97 7.85 -5.75 21.84
N ARG A 98 8.58 -4.63 21.81
CA ARG A 98 8.39 -3.55 20.85
C ARG A 98 9.60 -3.52 19.96
N LEU A 99 9.38 -3.70 18.67
CA LEU A 99 10.41 -3.79 17.65
C LEU A 99 10.29 -2.63 16.68
N ASP A 100 11.42 -2.17 16.14
CA ASP A 100 11.42 -1.30 14.97
C ASP A 100 11.05 -2.12 13.73
N LEU A 101 10.13 -1.61 12.91
CA LEU A 101 9.60 -2.33 11.76
C LEU A 101 10.59 -2.42 10.58
N SER A 102 11.56 -1.50 10.49
CA SER A 102 12.50 -1.45 9.36
C SER A 102 13.55 -2.55 9.41
N ASN A 103 13.97 -2.94 10.62
CA ASN A 103 15.06 -3.89 10.83
C ASN A 103 14.78 -4.96 11.90
N MET A 104 13.58 -4.96 12.49
CA MET A 104 13.17 -5.87 13.58
C MET A 104 14.05 -5.76 14.84
N SER A 105 14.73 -4.63 15.05
CA SER A 105 15.54 -4.39 16.25
C SER A 105 14.69 -4.13 17.48
N LEU A 106 15.20 -4.49 18.66
CA LEU A 106 14.49 -4.34 19.91
C LEU A 106 14.50 -2.89 20.39
N ILE A 107 13.31 -2.30 20.53
CA ILE A 107 13.10 -0.99 21.17
C ILE A 107 12.85 -1.19 22.67
N GLN A 108 11.98 -2.13 23.03
CA GLN A 108 11.59 -2.35 24.42
C GLN A 108 11.21 -3.81 24.69
N LEU A 109 11.50 -4.27 25.90
CA LEU A 109 11.12 -5.57 26.43
C LEU A 109 10.37 -5.41 27.76
N VAL A 110 9.24 -6.09 27.88
CA VAL A 110 8.50 -6.23 29.14
C VAL A 110 8.35 -7.71 29.46
N LYS A 111 8.76 -8.12 30.66
CA LYS A 111 8.59 -9.48 31.17
C LYS A 111 7.39 -9.51 32.11
N GLN A 112 6.41 -10.37 31.82
CA GLN A 112 5.32 -10.63 32.74
C GLN A 112 5.81 -11.63 33.79
N LEU A 113 5.97 -11.15 35.02
CA LEU A 113 6.16 -12.01 36.17
C LEU A 113 4.80 -12.65 36.48
N SER A 114 4.70 -13.98 36.43
CA SER A 114 3.57 -14.65 37.05
C SER A 114 3.59 -14.29 38.53
N LEU A 115 2.52 -13.67 39.04
CA LEU A 115 2.38 -13.53 40.49
C LEU A 115 2.44 -14.93 41.12
N PRO A 116 3.11 -15.08 42.28
CA PRO A 116 3.02 -16.33 43.03
C PRO A 116 1.56 -16.61 43.41
N PRO A 117 1.18 -17.90 43.53
CA PRO A 117 -0.16 -18.31 43.95
C PRO A 117 -0.51 -17.80 45.34
#